data_AF-A0A524EMY7-F1
#
_entry.id   AF-A0A524EMY7-F1
#
_cell.length_a   1.000
_cell.length_b   1.000
_cell.length_c   1.000
_cell.angle_alpha   90.00
_cell.angle_beta   90.00
_cell.angle_gamma   90.00
#
_symmetry.space_group_name_H-M   'P 1'
#
loop_
_entity.id
_entity.type
_entity.pdbx_description
1 polymer ?
#
loop_
_entity_poly.entity_id
_entity_poly.type
_entity_poly.pdbx_seq_one_letter_code
_entity_poly.pdbx_strand_id
1 'polypeptide(L)'
;MQRICDFIGDSENSVLVTFRQKYGPTRLKKIWFKSLEGVINEESCISWWSSAGQMGLLECDTQTGTSVYAQWILGDFNELIGLFEIDEDEVVSIREGFDSANVASSAMRALRIGETGGEKE
;
A
#
# COMPACT_ATOMS: atom_id res chain seq x y z
N MET A 1 9.00 -2.83 -9.40
CA MET A 1 8.05 -1.89 -10.04
C MET A 1 7.33 -2.52 -11.20
N GLN A 2 8.00 -3.10 -12.21
CA GLN A 2 7.33 -3.77 -13.34
C GLN A 2 6.21 -4.74 -12.90
N ARG A 3 6.52 -5.68 -11.99
CA ARG A 3 5.56 -6.63 -11.42
C ARG A 3 4.34 -5.99 -10.75
N ILE A 4 4.47 -4.76 -10.24
CA ILE A 4 3.37 -4.02 -9.61
C ILE A 4 2.48 -3.42 -10.70
N CYS A 5 3.09 -2.82 -11.74
CA CYS A 5 2.35 -2.28 -12.89
C CYS A 5 1.59 -3.39 -13.63
N ASP A 6 2.24 -4.54 -13.85
CA ASP A 6 1.63 -5.69 -14.52
C ASP A 6 0.42 -6.18 -13.69
N PHE A 7 0.60 -6.36 -12.38
CA PHE A 7 -0.48 -6.79 -11.49
C PHE A 7 -1.67 -5.80 -11.46
N ILE A 8 -1.39 -4.49 -11.39
CA ILE A 8 -2.44 -3.46 -11.44
C ILE A 8 -3.16 -3.49 -12.80
N GLY A 9 -2.43 -3.66 -13.90
CA GLY A 9 -2.99 -3.66 -15.24
C GLY A 9 -3.89 -4.88 -15.53
N ASP A 10 -3.60 -6.02 -14.91
CA ASP A 10 -4.38 -7.26 -15.05
C ASP A 10 -5.57 -7.36 -14.07
N SER A 11 -5.65 -6.46 -13.06
CA SER A 11 -6.67 -6.51 -12.02
C SER A 11 -7.96 -5.80 -12.45
N GLU A 12 -9.11 -6.49 -12.32
CA GLU A 12 -10.44 -5.87 -12.48
C GLU A 12 -10.93 -5.19 -11.18
N ASN A 13 -10.31 -5.55 -10.05
CA ASN A 13 -10.64 -5.02 -8.72
C ASN A 13 -9.61 -3.99 -8.23
N SER A 14 -9.91 -3.38 -7.09
CA SER A 14 -8.95 -2.53 -6.39
C SER A 14 -7.73 -3.34 -5.93
N VAL A 15 -6.57 -2.69 -5.90
CA VAL A 15 -5.30 -3.36 -5.59
C VAL A 15 -4.68 -2.76 -4.34
N LEU A 16 -4.27 -3.60 -3.40
CA LEU A 16 -3.41 -3.22 -2.28
C LEU A 16 -1.98 -3.68 -2.51
N VAL A 17 -1.07 -2.73 -2.46
CA VAL A 17 0.37 -2.93 -2.49
C VAL A 17 0.94 -2.60 -1.12
N THR A 18 1.63 -3.56 -0.51
CA THR A 18 2.20 -3.41 0.83
C THR A 18 3.72 -3.47 0.78
N PHE A 19 4.40 -2.54 1.45
CA PHE A 19 5.87 -2.49 1.43
C PHE A 19 6.46 -1.87 2.70
N ARG A 20 7.64 -2.33 3.08
CA ARG A 20 8.51 -1.65 4.05
C ARG A 20 9.42 -0.69 3.30
N GLN A 21 9.64 0.50 3.84
CA GLN A 21 10.56 1.45 3.24
C GLN A 21 11.24 2.34 4.28
N LYS A 22 12.32 3.02 3.89
CA LYS A 22 13.10 3.94 4.76
C LYS A 22 12.80 5.45 4.61
N TYR A 23 11.87 5.80 3.74
CA TYR A 23 11.53 7.15 3.33
C TYR A 23 10.26 7.71 4.00
N GLY A 24 10.20 9.02 4.23
CA GLY A 24 8.94 9.65 4.66
C GLY A 24 7.86 9.65 3.56
N PRO A 25 6.60 9.97 3.91
CA PRO A 25 5.46 10.05 2.99
C PRO A 25 5.74 10.91 1.75
N THR A 26 6.35 12.08 1.93
CA THR A 26 6.65 13.00 0.83
C THR A 26 7.58 12.39 -0.22
N ARG A 27 8.63 11.70 0.24
CA ARG A 27 9.60 11.08 -0.68
C ARG A 27 9.02 9.82 -1.31
N LEU A 28 8.19 9.09 -0.56
CA LEU A 28 7.51 7.93 -1.08
C LEU A 28 6.51 8.28 -2.17
N LYS A 29 5.67 9.29 -1.96
CA LYS A 29 4.71 9.79 -2.96
C LYS A 29 5.40 10.05 -4.30
N LYS A 30 6.56 10.72 -4.28
CA LYS A 30 7.38 10.95 -5.48
C LYS A 30 7.89 9.66 -6.15
N ILE A 31 8.32 8.68 -5.36
CA ILE A 31 8.78 7.40 -5.88
C ILE A 31 7.63 6.64 -6.53
N TRP A 32 6.46 6.64 -5.88
CA TRP A 32 5.25 5.99 -6.39
C TRP A 32 4.78 6.61 -7.69
N PHE A 33 4.64 7.93 -7.74
CA PHE A 33 4.20 8.64 -8.93
C PHE A 33 5.12 8.39 -10.12
N LYS A 34 6.43 8.47 -9.89
CA LYS A 34 7.41 8.17 -10.92
C LYS A 34 7.35 6.71 -11.39
N SER A 35 7.05 5.79 -10.49
CA SER A 35 7.12 4.36 -10.80
C SER A 35 5.85 3.79 -11.40
N LEU A 36 4.71 4.44 -11.16
CA LEU A 36 3.40 4.10 -11.72
C LEU A 36 2.90 5.13 -12.74
N GLU A 37 3.81 5.96 -13.25
CA GLU A 37 3.51 6.91 -14.32
C GLU A 37 2.87 6.16 -15.49
N GLY A 38 1.71 6.65 -15.95
CA GLY A 38 0.94 6.01 -17.01
C GLY A 38 0.01 4.87 -16.56
N VAL A 39 -0.01 4.51 -15.27
CA VAL A 39 -0.97 3.55 -14.69
C VAL A 39 -1.98 4.27 -13.81
N ILE A 40 -1.50 5.16 -12.94
CA ILE A 40 -2.32 5.93 -12.00
C ILE A 40 -2.64 7.34 -12.52
N ASN A 41 -3.73 7.91 -12.03
CA ASN A 41 -4.06 9.32 -12.17
C ASN A 41 -3.48 10.08 -10.95
N GLU A 42 -2.39 10.81 -11.15
CA GLU A 42 -1.70 11.54 -10.07
C GLU A 42 -2.63 12.53 -9.32
N GLU A 43 -3.58 13.14 -10.02
CA GLU A 43 -4.48 14.15 -9.45
C GLU A 43 -5.50 13.55 -8.47
N SER A 44 -5.79 12.25 -8.60
CA SER A 44 -6.68 11.50 -7.70
C SER A 44 -6.01 11.10 -6.38
N CYS A 45 -4.69 11.25 -6.28
CA CYS A 45 -3.94 10.60 -5.23
C CYS A 45 -4.03 11.30 -3.86
N ILE A 46 -4.57 10.59 -2.87
CA ILE A 46 -4.71 11.05 -1.49
C ILE A 46 -3.69 10.31 -0.61
N SER A 47 -2.98 11.06 0.24
CA SER A 47 -2.00 10.48 1.18
C SER A 47 -2.47 10.68 2.61
N TRP A 48 -2.53 9.58 3.35
CA TRP A 48 -2.78 9.55 4.79
C TRP A 48 -1.52 9.13 5.55
N TRP A 49 -1.45 9.62 6.78
CA TRP A 49 -0.40 9.29 7.72
C TRP A 49 -1.05 8.86 9.03
N SER A 50 -0.62 7.71 9.54
CA SER A 50 -1.12 7.22 10.82
C SER A 50 -0.67 8.19 11.92
N SER A 51 -1.54 8.41 12.89
CA SER A 51 -1.24 9.19 14.10
C SER A 51 -0.05 8.61 14.90
N ALA A 52 0.17 7.30 14.81
CA ALA A 52 1.31 6.58 15.39
C ALA A 52 2.66 6.86 14.69
N GLY A 53 2.65 7.51 13.52
CA GLY A 53 3.87 8.02 12.88
C GLY A 53 4.75 7.00 12.18
N GLN A 54 4.33 5.74 12.09
CA GLN A 54 5.13 4.66 11.48
C GLN A 54 4.51 4.09 10.21
N MET A 55 3.24 4.38 9.94
CA MET A 55 2.52 3.87 8.77
C MET A 55 1.99 5.00 7.90
N GLY A 56 1.99 4.76 6.60
CA GLY A 56 1.31 5.61 5.64
C GLY A 56 0.46 4.81 4.65
N LEU A 57 -0.51 5.51 4.08
CA LEU A 57 -1.38 5.00 3.03
C LEU A 57 -1.45 6.03 1.92
N LEU A 58 -1.31 5.59 0.67
CA LEU A 58 -1.49 6.39 -0.52
C LEU A 58 -2.56 5.68 -1.35
N GLU A 59 -3.66 6.36 -1.62
CA GLU A 59 -4.69 5.86 -2.52
C GLU A 59 -4.66 6.71 -3.77
N CYS A 60 -4.73 6.05 -4.92
CA CYS A 60 -4.79 6.67 -6.22
C CYS A 60 -5.77 5.89 -7.07
N ASP A 61 -6.50 6.56 -7.94
CA ASP A 61 -7.28 5.90 -8.98
C ASP A 61 -6.37 5.57 -10.18
N THR A 62 -6.65 4.47 -10.84
CA THR A 62 -6.07 4.10 -12.13
C THR A 62 -6.81 4.82 -13.26
N GLN A 63 -6.22 4.81 -14.46
CA GLN A 63 -6.89 5.34 -15.65
C GLN A 63 -8.16 4.56 -16.04
N THR A 64 -8.30 3.31 -15.57
CA THR A 64 -9.46 2.45 -15.86
C THR A 64 -10.57 2.59 -14.81
N GLY A 65 -10.36 3.38 -13.76
CA GLY A 65 -11.35 3.63 -12.71
C GLY A 65 -11.32 2.66 -11.53
N THR A 66 -10.29 1.80 -11.43
CA THR A 66 -10.01 1.00 -10.23
C THR A 66 -9.12 1.78 -9.26
N SER A 67 -9.15 1.45 -7.97
CA SER A 67 -8.31 2.15 -6.98
C SER A 67 -7.09 1.31 -6.58
N VAL A 68 -5.95 1.99 -6.44
CA VAL A 68 -4.68 1.41 -5.99
C VAL A 68 -4.32 2.00 -4.64
N TYR A 69 -4.14 1.12 -3.68
CA TYR A 69 -3.76 1.42 -2.31
C TYR A 69 -2.31 1.01 -2.10
N ALA A 70 -1.45 1.96 -1.79
CA ALA A 70 -0.07 1.75 -1.42
C ALA A 70 0.07 1.97 0.07
N GLN A 71 0.14 0.87 0.82
CA GLN A 71 0.33 0.88 2.26
C GLN A 71 1.79 0.61 2.61
N TRP A 72 2.33 1.37 3.57
CA TRP A 72 3.70 1.19 3.98
C TRP A 72 3.97 1.38 5.44
N ILE A 73 5.03 0.72 5.89
CA ILE A 73 5.61 0.86 7.23
C ILE A 73 7.03 1.42 7.07
N LEU A 74 7.37 2.41 7.91
CA LEU A 74 8.71 2.95 8.00
C LEU A 74 9.64 1.93 8.69
N GLY A 75 10.75 1.60 8.04
CA GLY A 75 11.77 0.69 8.54
C GLY A 75 13.14 0.98 7.94
N ASP A 76 14.13 0.13 8.21
CA ASP A 76 15.51 0.42 7.82
C ASP A 76 15.84 0.11 6.35
N PHE A 77 14.98 -0.67 5.68
CA PHE A 77 15.20 -1.15 4.33
C PHE A 77 13.92 -1.10 3.48
N ASN A 78 14.11 -1.20 2.16
CA ASN A 78 13.03 -1.18 1.19
C ASN A 78 12.71 -2.62 0.78
N GLU A 79 11.47 -3.05 0.98
CA GLU A 79 11.01 -4.40 0.69
C GLU A 79 9.53 -4.38 0.26
N LEU A 80 9.20 -5.05 -0.84
CA LEU A 80 7.81 -5.33 -1.21
C LEU A 80 7.33 -6.51 -0.37
N ILE A 81 6.31 -6.28 0.45
CA ILE A 81 5.73 -7.29 1.34
C ILE A 81 4.67 -8.10 0.58
N GLY A 82 3.83 -7.45 -0.22
CA GLY A 82 2.76 -8.15 -0.93
C GLY A 82 1.99 -7.30 -1.93
N LEU A 83 1.26 -8.01 -2.79
CA LEU A 83 0.31 -7.49 -3.77
C LEU A 83 -0.97 -8.30 -3.61
N PHE A 84 -2.10 -7.60 -3.44
CA PHE A 84 -3.39 -8.21 -3.19
C PHE A 84 -4.43 -7.50 -4.04
N GLU A 85 -5.32 -8.26 -4.66
CA GLU A 85 -6.62 -7.73 -5.07
C GLU A 85 -7.52 -7.65 -3.85
N ILE A 86 -8.29 -6.57 -3.75
CA ILE A 86 -9.19 -6.31 -2.64
C ILE A 86 -10.55 -5.85 -3.16
N ASP A 87 -11.59 -6.34 -2.51
CA ASP A 87 -12.97 -5.90 -2.74
C ASP A 87 -13.25 -4.55 -2.05
N GLU A 88 -14.30 -3.84 -2.47
CA GLU A 88 -14.69 -2.54 -1.89
C GLU A 88 -14.92 -2.60 -0.36
N ASP A 89 -15.43 -3.72 0.16
CA ASP A 89 -15.63 -3.91 1.61
C ASP A 89 -14.30 -3.97 2.39
N GLU A 90 -13.23 -4.45 1.76
CA GLU A 90 -11.89 -4.47 2.37
C GLU A 90 -11.24 -3.07 2.36
N VAL A 91 -11.59 -2.20 1.41
CA VAL A 91 -11.11 -0.81 1.35
C VAL A 91 -11.49 -0.03 2.61
N VAL A 92 -12.76 -0.13 3.03
CA VAL A 92 -13.24 0.51 4.26
C VAL A 92 -12.45 0.01 5.46
N SER A 93 -12.25 -1.32 5.53
CA SER A 93 -11.47 -1.96 6.59
C SER A 93 -10.01 -1.49 6.61
N ILE A 94 -9.40 -1.26 5.44
CA ILE A 94 -8.03 -0.73 5.32
C ILE A 94 -7.95 0.70 5.84
N ARG A 95 -8.88 1.58 5.43
CA ARG A 95 -8.91 2.98 5.89
C ARG A 95 -9.16 3.08 7.40
N GLU A 96 -10.08 2.28 7.95
CA GLU A 96 -10.39 2.30 9.39
C GLU A 96 -9.28 1.66 10.25
N GLY A 97 -8.72 0.53 9.82
CA GLY A 97 -7.63 -0.13 10.57
C GLY A 97 -6.29 0.58 10.44
N PHE A 98 -6.10 1.42 9.41
CA PHE A 98 -4.94 2.29 9.26
C PHE A 98 -4.82 3.34 10.38
N ASP A 99 -5.92 3.98 10.76
CA ASP A 99 -5.91 5.04 11.79
C ASP A 99 -5.95 4.49 13.22
N SER A 100 -6.62 3.36 13.42
CA SER A 100 -6.84 2.77 14.74
C SER A 100 -5.68 1.90 15.24
N ALA A 101 -4.61 1.71 14.44
CA ALA A 101 -3.55 0.72 14.67
C ALA A 101 -4.08 -0.70 14.93
N ASN A 102 -5.36 -0.94 14.66
CA ASN A 102 -6.09 -2.15 14.99
C ASN A 102 -6.45 -2.84 13.67
N VAL A 103 -5.72 -3.91 13.42
CA VAL A 103 -5.60 -4.52 12.10
C VAL A 103 -6.66 -5.61 11.92
N ALA A 104 -7.79 -5.26 11.30
CA ALA A 104 -8.89 -6.20 11.08
C ALA A 104 -8.74 -7.06 9.80
N SER A 105 -8.27 -6.49 8.68
CA SER A 105 -8.12 -7.22 7.41
C SER A 105 -6.84 -8.08 7.37
N SER A 106 -6.95 -9.26 6.77
CA SER A 106 -5.85 -10.19 6.47
C SER A 106 -4.71 -9.54 5.67
N ALA A 107 -5.02 -8.60 4.78
CA ALA A 107 -4.03 -7.90 3.98
C ALA A 107 -3.18 -6.92 4.82
N MET A 108 -3.81 -6.28 5.82
CA MET A 108 -3.09 -5.49 6.82
C MET A 108 -2.34 -6.36 7.85
N ARG A 109 -2.80 -7.59 8.12
CA ARG A 109 -2.01 -8.54 8.95
C ARG A 109 -0.72 -8.95 8.24
N ALA A 110 -0.72 -9.07 6.91
CA ALA A 110 0.47 -9.41 6.15
C ALA A 110 1.62 -8.39 6.34
N LEU A 111 1.30 -7.11 6.55
CA LEU A 111 2.28 -6.07 6.91
C LEU A 111 2.97 -6.31 8.26
N ARG A 112 2.27 -6.94 9.22
CA ARG A 112 2.86 -7.41 10.49
C ARG A 112 3.57 -8.75 10.39
N ILE A 113 3.23 -9.60 9.41
CA ILE A 113 3.91 -10.90 9.21
C ILE A 113 5.35 -10.68 8.68
N GLY A 114 5.71 -9.47 8.25
CA GLY A 114 7.11 -9.06 8.09
C GLY A 114 7.87 -8.78 9.40
N GLU A 115 7.22 -8.82 10.57
CA GLU A 115 7.90 -8.82 11.89
C GLU A 115 8.30 -10.23 12.34
N THR A 116 7.75 -11.30 11.77
CA THR A 116 8.16 -12.69 12.04
C THR A 116 9.19 -13.23 11.04
N GLY A 117 10.14 -12.38 10.63
CA GLY A 117 11.44 -12.83 10.13
C GLY A 117 12.33 -13.39 11.25
N GLY A 118 11.77 -14.21 12.14
CA GLY A 118 12.40 -14.63 13.38
C GLY A 118 11.61 -15.67 14.18
N GLU A 119 10.91 -16.59 13.52
CA GLU A 119 10.51 -17.85 14.16
C GLU A 119 11.37 -18.99 13.61
N LYS A 120 12.49 -19.19 14.30
CA LYS A 120 13.19 -20.46 14.59
C LYS A 120 13.34 -21.45 13.43
N GLU A 121 14.59 -21.60 12.99
CA GLU A 121 15.25 -22.92 13.03
C GLU A 121 16.32 -22.90 14.13
#